data_AF-A0A450Y3E9-F1
#
_entry.id   AF-A0A450Y3E9-F1
#
_cell.length_a   1.000
_cell.length_b   1.000
_cell.length_c   1.000
_cell.angle_alpha   90.00
_cell.angle_beta   90.00
_cell.angle_gamma   90.00
#
_symmetry.space_group_name_H-M   'P 1'
#
loop_
_entity.id
_entity.type
_entity.pdbx_description
1 polymer ?
#
loop_
_entity_poly.entity_id
_entity_poly.type
_entity_poly.pdbx_seq_one_letter_code
_entity_poly.pdbx_strand_id
1 'polypeptide(L)'
;MFDNDIFEKWLDMKSQEIVEKMGQGEQLRTEEMMVLVLKAQSNHFHHLDSDLRNEMTALRGDFQDEMKTLRGNFQDEIKMLREDMNKRFESVDKRFEQVIRRIDRFMFWSLGITVAAAAFVVNYLKVA
;
A
#
# COMPACT_ATOMS: atom_id res chain seq x y z
N MET A 1 -17.88 -28.40 24.01
CA MET A 1 -16.48 -28.46 23.55
C MET A 1 -15.74 -29.15 24.68
N PHE A 2 -15.28 -30.38 24.50
CA PHE A 2 -14.46 -31.04 25.53
C PHE A 2 -13.23 -30.15 25.75
N ASP A 3 -12.85 -29.90 27.01
CA ASP A 3 -11.62 -29.16 27.32
C ASP A 3 -10.44 -29.93 26.75
N ASN A 4 -9.88 -29.42 25.64
CA ASN A 4 -8.76 -30.01 24.90
C ASN A 4 -7.58 -30.31 25.82
N ASP A 5 -7.40 -29.48 26.87
CA ASP A 5 -6.37 -29.64 27.89
C ASP A 5 -6.51 -30.92 28.73
N ILE A 6 -7.72 -31.42 28.96
CA ILE A 6 -7.93 -32.60 29.81
C ILE A 6 -7.55 -33.87 29.04
N PHE A 7 -7.94 -33.94 27.76
CA PHE A 7 -7.61 -35.07 26.90
C PHE A 7 -6.11 -35.15 26.60
N GLU A 8 -5.47 -34.02 26.30
CA GLU A 8 -4.02 -33.97 26.06
C GLU A 8 -3.24 -34.37 27.32
N LYS A 9 -3.57 -33.81 28.49
CA LYS A 9 -2.92 -34.21 29.75
C LYS A 9 -3.11 -35.69 30.06
N TRP A 10 -4.29 -36.24 29.77
CA TRP A 10 -4.56 -37.66 29.94
C TRP A 10 -3.75 -38.53 28.97
N LEU A 11 -3.67 -38.14 27.69
CA LEU A 11 -2.86 -38.82 26.67
C LEU A 11 -1.37 -38.79 27.04
N ASP A 12 -0.87 -37.67 27.53
CA ASP A 12 0.53 -37.52 27.96
C ASP A 12 0.86 -38.46 29.10
N MET A 13 0.03 -38.42 30.15
CA MET A 13 0.17 -39.28 31.31
C MET A 13 0.12 -40.77 30.93
N LYS A 14 -0.84 -41.15 30.06
CA LYS A 14 -0.97 -42.55 29.61
C LYS A 14 0.16 -42.99 28.69
N SER A 15 0.58 -42.14 27.77
CA SER A 15 1.74 -42.41 26.92
C SER A 15 3.00 -42.63 27.77
N GLN A 16 3.21 -41.83 28.82
CA GLN A 16 4.35 -41.96 29.72
C GLN A 16 4.31 -43.29 30.50
N GLU A 17 3.15 -43.65 31.06
CA GLU A 17 2.93 -44.94 31.75
C GLU A 17 3.23 -46.14 30.82
N ILE A 18 2.81 -46.05 29.56
CA ILE A 18 3.02 -47.10 28.55
C ILE A 18 4.50 -47.22 28.18
N VAL A 19 5.20 -46.09 28.00
CA VAL A 19 6.64 -46.06 27.71
C VAL A 19 7.45 -46.65 28.89
N GLU A 20 7.05 -46.35 30.12
CA GLU A 20 7.68 -46.92 31.32
C GLU A 20 7.49 -48.44 31.42
N LYS A 21 6.27 -48.95 31.18
CA LYS A 21 6.01 -50.40 31.11
C LYS A 21 6.82 -51.09 30.04
N MET A 22 6.93 -50.47 28.86
CA MET A 22 7.77 -50.97 27.78
C MET A 22 9.25 -51.05 28.20
N GLY A 23 9.73 -50.04 28.94
CA GLY A 23 11.09 -50.03 29.51
C GLY A 23 11.35 -51.10 30.57
N GLN A 24 10.29 -51.60 31.22
CA GLN A 24 10.36 -52.72 32.17
C GLN A 24 10.30 -54.10 31.51
N GLY A 25 10.12 -54.17 30.18
CA GLY A 25 10.10 -55.42 29.41
C GLY A 25 8.71 -56.08 29.33
N GLU A 26 7.64 -55.36 29.71
CA GLU A 26 6.27 -55.86 29.58
C GLU A 26 5.78 -55.75 28.12
N GLN A 27 4.95 -56.71 27.68
CA GLN A 27 4.32 -56.66 26.35
C GLN A 27 3.16 -55.66 26.34
N LEU A 28 3.17 -54.77 25.35
CA LEU A 28 2.11 -53.79 25.13
C LEU A 28 0.85 -54.44 24.59
N ARG A 29 -0.29 -54.02 25.13
CA ARG A 29 -1.61 -54.36 24.61
C ARG A 29 -1.93 -53.52 23.36
N THR A 30 -2.85 -54.01 22.53
CA THR A 30 -3.34 -53.28 21.34
C THR A 30 -3.88 -51.88 21.69
N GLU A 31 -4.56 -51.75 22.83
CA GLU A 31 -5.07 -50.47 23.34
C GLU A 31 -3.94 -49.50 23.69
N GLU A 32 -2.86 -49.99 24.31
CA GLU A 32 -1.69 -49.18 24.66
C GLU A 32 -0.94 -48.70 23.41
N MET A 33 -0.81 -49.56 22.40
CA MET A 33 -0.29 -49.16 21.09
C MET A 33 -1.17 -48.10 20.42
N MET A 34 -2.48 -48.21 20.52
CA MET A 34 -3.42 -47.22 19.98
C MET A 34 -3.24 -45.86 20.67
N VAL A 35 -3.03 -45.83 21.98
CA VAL A 35 -2.74 -44.59 22.72
C VAL A 35 -1.44 -43.94 22.26
N LEU A 36 -0.38 -44.72 22.01
CA LEU A 36 0.88 -44.18 21.47
C LEU A 36 0.70 -43.58 20.07
N VAL A 37 -0.08 -44.24 19.20
CA VAL A 37 -0.42 -43.72 17.87
C VAL A 37 -1.21 -42.42 17.98
N LEU A 38 -2.21 -42.35 18.87
CA LEU A 38 -2.98 -41.13 19.12
C LEU A 38 -2.09 -40.00 19.63
N LYS A 39 -1.13 -40.30 20.52
CA LYS A 39 -0.17 -39.30 21.00
C LYS A 39 0.74 -38.78 19.88
N ALA A 40 1.24 -39.68 19.04
CA ALA A 40 2.05 -39.31 17.88
C ALA A 40 1.26 -38.43 16.89
N GLN A 41 0.00 -38.79 16.61
CA GLN A 41 -0.88 -38.01 15.74
C GLN A 41 -1.24 -36.65 16.32
N SER A 42 -1.55 -36.57 17.62
CA SER A 42 -1.79 -35.30 18.33
C SER A 42 -0.56 -34.39 18.21
N ASN A 43 0.63 -34.89 18.57
CA ASN A 43 1.87 -34.11 18.47
C ASN A 43 2.13 -33.59 17.04
N HIS A 44 1.93 -34.43 16.02
CA HIS A 44 2.10 -34.04 14.63
C HIS A 44 1.10 -32.96 14.20
N PHE A 45 -0.16 -33.04 14.65
CA PHE A 45 -1.17 -32.03 14.37
C PHE A 45 -0.85 -30.67 15.03
N HIS A 46 -0.34 -30.69 16.27
CA HIS A 46 0.12 -29.48 16.97
C HIS A 46 1.27 -28.80 16.23
N HIS A 47 2.24 -29.58 15.75
CA HIS A 47 3.35 -29.01 14.97
C HIS A 47 2.87 -28.41 13.66
N LEU A 48 1.98 -29.11 12.92
CA LEU A 48 1.39 -28.61 11.67
C LEU A 48 0.62 -27.30 11.88
N ASP A 49 -0.22 -27.19 12.93
CA ASP A 49 -0.95 -25.96 13.22
C ASP A 49 0.01 -24.80 13.55
N SER A 50 1.04 -25.08 14.35
CA SER A 50 2.08 -24.10 14.66
C SER A 50 2.82 -23.62 13.41
N ASP A 51 3.22 -24.53 12.52
CA ASP A 51 3.95 -24.19 11.30
C ASP A 51 3.08 -23.37 10.36
N LEU A 52 1.81 -23.77 10.16
CA LEU A 52 0.85 -23.02 9.36
C LEU A 52 0.62 -21.61 9.91
N ARG A 53 0.51 -21.45 11.25
CA ARG A 53 0.39 -20.14 11.88
C ARG A 53 1.63 -19.28 11.66
N ASN A 54 2.81 -19.88 11.74
CA ASN A 54 4.07 -19.18 11.53
C ASN A 54 4.20 -18.72 10.07
N GLU A 55 3.93 -19.60 9.10
CA GLU A 55 3.92 -19.26 7.67
C GLU A 55 2.89 -18.18 7.35
N MET A 56 1.67 -18.28 7.88
CA MET A 56 0.64 -17.26 7.65
C MET A 56 1.05 -15.90 8.24
N THR A 57 1.75 -15.90 9.38
CA THR A 57 2.27 -14.68 10.00
C THR A 57 3.39 -14.08 9.17
N ALA A 58 4.32 -14.91 8.68
CA ALA A 58 5.40 -14.48 7.79
C ALA A 58 4.84 -13.90 6.49
N LEU A 59 3.94 -14.62 5.81
CA LEU A 59 3.28 -14.17 4.58
C LEU A 59 2.55 -12.84 4.78
N ARG A 60 1.86 -12.68 5.92
CA ARG A 60 1.19 -11.42 6.26
C ARG A 60 2.20 -10.28 6.45
N GLY A 61 3.34 -10.56 7.09
CA GLY A 61 4.43 -9.61 7.24
C GLY A 61 5.00 -9.17 5.89
N ASP A 62 5.36 -10.13 5.05
CA ASP A 62 5.90 -9.90 3.71
C ASP A 62 4.92 -9.08 2.86
N PHE A 63 3.64 -9.43 2.87
CA PHE A 63 2.61 -8.68 2.16
C PHE A 63 2.45 -7.26 2.68
N GLN A 64 2.53 -7.04 4.01
CA GLN A 64 2.48 -5.70 4.59
C GLN A 64 3.66 -4.84 4.16
N ASP A 65 4.86 -5.41 4.12
CA ASP A 65 6.07 -4.71 3.69
C ASP A 65 6.06 -4.39 2.19
N GLU A 66 5.59 -5.33 1.36
CA GLU A 66 5.39 -5.12 -0.07
C GLU A 66 4.37 -4.00 -0.33
N MET A 67 3.23 -4.03 0.37
CA MET A 67 2.20 -2.99 0.25
C MET A 67 2.69 -1.61 0.70
N LYS A 68 3.53 -1.56 1.75
CA LYS A 68 4.15 -0.32 2.21
C LYS A 68 5.10 0.24 1.15
N THR A 69 5.90 -0.63 0.54
CA THR A 69 6.82 -0.28 -0.55
C THR A 69 6.05 0.22 -1.77
N LEU A 70 5.01 -0.49 -2.19
CA LEU A 70 4.15 -0.08 -3.30
C LEU A 70 3.51 1.29 -3.06
N ARG A 71 2.98 1.52 -1.85
CA ARG A 71 2.42 2.83 -1.47
C ARG A 71 3.48 3.93 -1.50
N GLY A 72 4.70 3.66 -1.04
CA GLY A 72 5.82 4.62 -1.10
C GLY A 72 6.15 5.00 -2.54
N ASN A 73 6.37 4.00 -3.40
CA ASN A 73 6.67 4.21 -4.82
C ASN A 73 5.57 5.03 -5.52
N PHE A 74 4.30 4.71 -5.25
CA PHE A 74 3.17 5.44 -5.81
C PHE A 74 3.10 6.90 -5.34
N GLN A 75 3.42 7.15 -4.07
CA GLN A 75 3.49 8.52 -3.54
C GLN A 75 4.60 9.34 -4.23
N ASP A 76 5.76 8.73 -4.45
CA ASP A 76 6.88 9.37 -5.14
C ASP A 76 6.56 9.65 -6.62
N GLU A 77 5.90 8.71 -7.31
CA GLU A 77 5.46 8.90 -8.69
C GLU A 77 4.44 10.04 -8.81
N ILE A 78 3.45 10.10 -7.92
CA ILE A 78 2.49 11.22 -7.88
C ILE A 78 3.20 12.54 -7.62
N LYS A 79 4.20 12.56 -6.73
CA LYS A 79 4.96 13.78 -6.43
C LYS A 79 5.71 14.25 -7.66
N MET A 80 6.40 13.36 -8.36
CA MET A 80 7.09 13.68 -9.62
C MET A 80 6.12 14.19 -10.68
N LEU A 81 4.96 13.55 -10.85
CA LEU A 81 3.93 14.00 -11.78
C LEU A 81 3.42 15.41 -11.45
N ARG A 82 3.17 15.71 -10.17
CA ARG A 82 2.75 17.05 -9.74
C ARG A 82 3.82 18.10 -10.01
N GLU A 83 5.09 17.78 -9.77
CA GLU A 83 6.20 18.69 -10.05
C GLU A 83 6.33 18.97 -11.56
N ASP A 84 6.20 17.95 -12.40
CA ASP A 84 6.21 18.12 -13.86
C ASP A 84 5.02 18.98 -14.33
N MET A 85 3.82 18.70 -13.82
CA MET A 85 2.63 19.50 -14.11
C MET A 85 2.84 20.97 -13.72
N ASN A 86 3.38 21.23 -12.52
CA ASN A 86 3.67 22.60 -12.08
C ASN A 86 4.65 23.32 -13.01
N LYS A 87 5.73 22.65 -13.45
CA LYS A 87 6.67 23.24 -14.43
C LYS A 87 6.00 23.59 -15.76
N ARG A 88 5.13 22.70 -16.25
CA ARG A 88 4.37 22.93 -17.48
C ARG A 88 3.39 24.08 -17.32
N PHE A 89 2.69 24.18 -16.19
CA PHE A 89 1.82 25.31 -15.87
C PHE A 89 2.59 26.62 -15.81
N GLU A 90 3.74 26.68 -15.14
CA GLU A 90 4.57 27.88 -15.09
C GLU A 90 5.03 28.30 -16.50
N SER A 91 5.39 27.33 -17.36
CA SER A 91 5.71 27.61 -18.76
C SER A 91 4.52 28.18 -19.54
N VAL A 92 3.30 27.74 -19.23
CA VAL A 92 2.07 28.25 -19.86
C VAL A 92 1.78 29.67 -19.37
N ASP A 93 1.90 29.93 -18.07
CA ASP A 93 1.71 31.26 -17.48
C ASP A 93 2.67 32.29 -18.10
N LYS A 94 3.95 31.94 -18.26
CA LYS A 94 4.93 32.81 -18.95
C LYS A 94 4.52 33.15 -20.38
N ARG A 95 3.96 32.19 -21.12
CA ARG A 95 3.47 32.44 -22.49
C ARG A 95 2.23 33.33 -22.47
N PHE A 96 1.31 33.14 -21.53
CA PHE A 96 0.15 34.00 -21.36
C PHE A 96 0.56 35.43 -21.01
N GLU A 97 1.50 35.64 -20.08
CA GLU A 97 2.02 36.98 -19.78
C GLU A 97 2.60 37.67 -21.02
N GLN A 98 3.36 36.93 -21.85
CA GLN A 98 3.89 37.49 -23.10
C GLN A 98 2.78 37.87 -24.09
N VAL A 99 1.70 37.09 -24.16
CA VAL A 99 0.53 37.41 -24.99
C VAL A 99 -0.18 38.65 -24.46
N ILE A 100 -0.42 38.74 -23.15
CA ILE A 100 -1.05 39.91 -22.52
C ILE A 100 -0.24 41.17 -22.80
N ARG A 101 1.09 41.14 -22.61
CA ARG A 101 1.96 42.30 -22.92
C ARG A 101 1.88 42.74 -24.38
N ARG A 102 1.70 41.80 -25.32
CA ARG A 102 1.48 42.15 -26.74
C ARG A 102 0.11 42.81 -26.91
N ILE A 103 -0.94 42.23 -26.34
CA ILE A 103 -2.30 42.78 -26.40
C ILE A 103 -2.35 44.19 -25.80
N ASP A 104 -1.74 44.43 -24.63
CA ASP A 104 -1.68 45.75 -24.01
C ASP A 104 -1.00 46.78 -24.91
N ARG A 105 0.13 46.40 -25.53
CA ARG A 105 0.82 47.24 -26.50
C ARG A 105 -0.07 47.54 -27.71
N PHE A 106 -0.72 46.53 -28.27
CA PHE A 106 -1.66 46.71 -29.39
C PHE A 106 -2.81 47.65 -29.01
N MET A 107 -3.38 47.50 -27.81
CA MET A 107 -4.46 48.34 -27.30
C MET A 107 -4.01 49.79 -27.09
N PHE A 108 -2.81 50.00 -26.55
CA PHE A 108 -2.26 51.35 -26.37
C PHE A 108 -2.07 52.07 -27.71
N TRP A 109 -1.49 51.40 -28.71
CA TRP A 109 -1.30 51.98 -30.04
C TRP A 109 -2.62 52.21 -30.78
N SER A 110 -3.59 51.29 -30.68
CA SER A 110 -4.88 51.46 -31.37
C SER A 110 -5.70 52.61 -30.78
N LEU A 111 -5.70 52.79 -29.45
CA LEU A 111 -6.32 53.94 -28.81
C LEU A 111 -5.64 55.25 -29.21
N GLY A 112 -4.30 55.28 -29.24
CA GLY A 112 -3.54 56.46 -29.68
C GLY A 112 -3.86 56.88 -31.12
N ILE A 113 -3.90 55.92 -32.05
CA ILE A 113 -4.27 56.19 -33.46
C ILE A 113 -5.71 56.69 -33.55
N THR A 114 -6.64 56.10 -32.80
CA THR A 114 -8.05 56.51 -32.79
C THR A 114 -8.21 57.95 -32.31
N VAL A 115 -7.55 58.33 -31.21
CA VAL A 115 -7.58 59.70 -30.68
C VAL A 115 -6.92 60.68 -31.65
N ALA A 116 -5.79 60.31 -32.25
CA ALA A 116 -5.09 61.15 -33.22
C ALA A 116 -5.94 61.41 -34.48
N ALA A 117 -6.61 60.38 -35.00
CA ALA A 117 -7.53 60.50 -36.13
C ALA A 117 -8.71 61.42 -35.80
N ALA A 118 -9.32 61.28 -34.62
CA ALA A 118 -10.41 62.15 -34.17
C ALA A 118 -9.96 63.62 -34.05
N ALA A 119 -8.79 63.88 -33.44
CA ALA A 119 -8.24 65.22 -33.30
C ALA A 119 -7.89 65.85 -34.66
N PHE A 120 -7.35 65.06 -35.59
CA PHE A 120 -7.05 65.51 -36.95
C PHE A 120 -8.32 65.97 -37.68
N VAL A 121 -9.40 65.19 -37.61
CA VAL A 121 -10.71 65.54 -38.20
C VAL A 121 -11.25 66.84 -37.62
N VAL A 122 -11.22 67.00 -36.29
CA VAL A 122 -11.69 68.22 -35.61
C VAL A 122 -10.87 69.44 -36.02
N ASN A 123 -9.55 69.31 -36.09
CA ASN A 123 -8.68 70.43 -36.48
C ASN A 123 -8.89 70.81 -37.95
N TYR A 124 -9.03 69.83 -38.84
CA TYR A 124 -9.32 70.07 -40.26
C TYR A 124 -10.65 70.80 -40.45
N LEU A 125 -11.71 70.37 -39.75
CA LEU A 125 -13.03 71.03 -39.77
C LEU A 125 -13.01 72.45 -39.21
N LYS A 126 -12.03 72.80 -38.38
CA LYS A 126 -11.90 74.15 -37.78
C LYS A 126 -11.06 75.10 -38.63
N VAL A 127 -10.18 74.56 -39.47
CA VAL A 127 -9.31 75.31 -40.38
C VAL A 127 -9.96 75.52 -41.76
N ALA A 128 -10.85 74.61 -42.17
CA ALA A 128 -11.74 74.77 -43.33
C ALA A 128 -12.91 75.72 -43.02
#